data_AF-A0A0D2AMF2-F1
#
_entry.id   AF-A0A0D2AMF2-F1
#
_cell.length_a   1.000
_cell.length_b   1.000
_cell.length_c   1.000
_cell.angle_alpha   90.00
_cell.angle_beta   90.00
_cell.angle_gamma   90.00
#
_symmetry.space_group_name_H-M   'P 1'
#
loop_
_entity.id
_entity.type
_entity.pdbx_description
1 polymer ?
#
loop_
_entity_poly.entity_id
_entity_poly.type
_entity_poly.pdbx_seq_one_letter_code
_entity_poly.pdbx_strand_id
1 'polypeptide(L)'
;MPNKDCYSTYFLASLPNITRLPPFLCHKLHDHDTNGNIEHYWIASNTTIRTSLSSAQSTIKHRLLAMASIRKRPNTQLQNKISQMRLKLAPIYPLPSGPPHPAYPKTLLHYWLLTESQLDALAQYYHQISPGNPWRLQYPACMNWDRDFLAVPHSSMGEEERRACLSPEERLAIKRRMFGKFIGLRGCETPMIEVEQRVKLLERKLKLATTRATKWPSYF
;
A
#
# COMPACT_ATOMS: atom_id res chain seq x y z
N MET A 1 49.30 1.72 -60.56
CA MET A 1 50.29 1.09 -59.66
C MET A 1 50.87 2.16 -58.75
N PRO A 2 51.16 1.92 -57.45
CA PRO A 2 50.53 1.07 -56.43
C PRO A 2 49.68 1.92 -55.45
N ASN A 3 48.51 1.46 -55.03
CA ASN A 3 48.22 0.73 -53.78
C ASN A 3 48.83 1.33 -52.47
N LYS A 4 47.97 1.86 -51.61
CA LYS A 4 48.21 2.07 -50.17
C LYS A 4 46.95 1.66 -49.41
N ASP A 5 46.75 0.36 -49.31
CA ASP A 5 45.88 -0.26 -48.31
C ASP A 5 46.34 0.17 -46.91
N CYS A 6 45.58 1.08 -46.30
CA CYS A 6 45.72 1.43 -44.89
C CYS A 6 45.07 0.30 -44.07
N TYR A 7 45.86 -0.71 -43.70
CA TYR A 7 45.43 -1.70 -42.72
C TYR A 7 45.25 -1.00 -41.37
N SER A 8 44.01 -0.69 -41.01
CA SER A 8 43.64 -0.31 -39.65
C SER A 8 43.70 -1.57 -38.78
N THR A 9 44.85 -1.79 -38.16
CA THR A 9 45.08 -2.79 -37.13
C THR A 9 44.27 -2.43 -35.89
N TYR A 10 43.14 -3.09 -35.67
CA TYR A 10 42.45 -3.02 -34.39
C TYR A 10 43.15 -3.96 -33.41
N PHE A 11 43.88 -3.36 -32.46
CA PHE A 11 44.43 -4.04 -31.29
C PHE A 11 43.26 -4.49 -30.41
N LEU A 12 42.93 -5.78 -30.42
CA LEU A 12 41.94 -6.33 -29.50
C LEU A 12 42.60 -6.62 -28.16
N ALA A 13 42.33 -5.76 -27.19
CA ALA A 13 42.62 -6.02 -25.79
C ALA A 13 41.92 -7.31 -25.31
N SER A 14 42.69 -8.12 -24.61
CA SER A 14 42.36 -9.31 -23.82
C SER A 14 40.87 -9.55 -23.54
N LEU A 15 40.30 -10.58 -24.18
CA LEU A 15 39.04 -11.23 -23.77
C LEU A 15 39.35 -12.68 -23.34
N PRO A 16 39.07 -13.09 -22.09
CA PRO A 16 39.41 -14.41 -21.60
C PRO A 16 38.24 -15.38 -21.83
N ASN A 17 38.10 -15.91 -23.05
CA ASN A 17 37.52 -17.24 -23.35
C ASN A 17 37.16 -17.33 -24.84
N ILE A 18 38.07 -17.88 -25.64
CA ILE A 18 37.74 -18.38 -26.98
C ILE A 18 38.29 -19.79 -27.09
N THR A 19 37.57 -20.77 -26.54
CA THR A 19 37.95 -22.20 -26.62
C THR A 19 37.02 -23.02 -27.50
N ARG A 20 36.13 -22.42 -28.30
CA ARG A 20 35.32 -23.17 -29.27
C ARG A 20 35.01 -22.37 -30.54
N LEU A 21 35.91 -22.39 -31.52
CA LEU A 21 35.58 -22.11 -32.91
C LEU A 21 36.00 -23.32 -33.78
N PRO A 22 35.18 -23.73 -34.76
CA PRO A 22 35.43 -24.89 -35.61
C PRO A 22 36.62 -24.66 -36.57
N PRO A 23 37.33 -25.73 -36.98
CA PRO A 23 38.72 -25.64 -37.47
C PRO A 23 38.89 -25.15 -38.92
N PHE A 24 37.82 -24.79 -39.63
CA PHE A 24 37.89 -24.69 -41.09
C PHE A 24 38.27 -23.33 -41.68
N LEU A 25 38.42 -22.27 -40.89
CA LEU A 25 38.57 -20.92 -41.45
C LEU A 25 39.54 -20.05 -40.65
N CYS A 26 40.75 -20.57 -40.45
CA CYS A 26 41.86 -19.75 -40.01
C CYS A 26 43.05 -19.97 -40.95
N HIS A 27 43.58 -18.89 -41.52
CA HIS A 27 44.86 -18.94 -42.21
C HIS A 27 45.98 -18.62 -41.25
N LYS A 28 46.97 -19.51 -41.21
CA LYS A 28 48.17 -19.42 -40.37
C LYS A 28 49.19 -18.59 -41.15
N LEU A 29 49.38 -17.33 -40.78
CA LEU A 29 50.52 -16.54 -41.24
C LEU A 29 51.70 -16.79 -40.29
N HIS A 30 52.86 -17.15 -40.84
CA HIS A 30 54.12 -17.15 -40.11
C HIS A 30 54.85 -15.88 -40.47
N ASP A 31 55.01 -14.98 -39.50
CA ASP A 31 56.01 -13.92 -39.57
C ASP A 31 57.17 -14.29 -38.65
N HIS A 32 58.38 -14.12 -39.17
CA HIS A 32 59.61 -14.32 -38.42
C HIS A 32 60.12 -12.97 -37.96
N ASP A 33 60.05 -12.73 -36.65
CA ASP A 33 60.81 -11.64 -36.03
C ASP A 33 62.29 -12.03 -35.93
N THR A 34 63.17 -11.05 -36.07
CA THR A 34 64.64 -11.19 -36.10
C THR A 34 65.27 -11.74 -34.81
N ASN A 35 64.47 -12.05 -33.79
CA ASN A 35 64.91 -12.68 -32.54
C ASN A 35 64.30 -14.08 -32.30
N GLY A 36 63.67 -14.71 -33.30
CA GLY A 36 63.37 -16.15 -33.27
C GLY A 36 62.28 -16.61 -32.30
N ASN A 37 61.37 -15.73 -31.88
CA ASN A 37 60.21 -16.12 -31.07
C ASN A 37 58.94 -16.13 -31.94
N ILE A 38 58.21 -17.25 -31.97
CA ILE A 38 57.00 -17.43 -32.77
C ILE A 38 55.78 -17.07 -31.93
N GLU A 39 55.13 -15.94 -32.23
CA GLU A 39 53.79 -15.65 -31.68
C GLU A 39 52.70 -16.09 -32.66
N HIS A 40 51.69 -16.80 -32.15
CA HIS A 40 50.57 -17.32 -32.94
C HIS A 40 49.35 -16.41 -32.83
N TYR A 41 49.00 -15.73 -33.94
CA TYR A 41 47.79 -14.92 -34.04
C TYR A 41 46.76 -15.56 -34.99
N TRP A 42 45.52 -15.65 -34.53
CA TRP A 42 44.37 -16.10 -35.32
C TRP A 42 43.52 -14.89 -35.74
N ILE A 43 43.38 -14.62 -37.04
CA ILE A 43 42.51 -13.55 -37.56
C ILE A 43 41.23 -14.18 -38.13
N ALA A 44 40.07 -13.79 -37.59
CA ALA A 44 38.77 -14.20 -38.12
C ALA A 44 38.33 -13.28 -39.28
N SER A 45 37.74 -13.84 -40.33
CA SER A 45 37.27 -13.11 -41.51
C SER A 45 36.21 -12.05 -41.16
N ASN A 46 36.40 -10.82 -41.67
CA ASN A 46 35.53 -9.64 -41.42
C ASN A 46 34.04 -9.87 -41.69
N THR A 47 33.67 -10.79 -42.58
CA THR A 47 32.30 -11.11 -42.95
C THR A 47 31.51 -11.73 -41.78
N THR A 48 32.16 -12.56 -40.96
CA THR A 48 31.55 -13.26 -39.80
C THR A 48 31.33 -12.30 -38.62
N ILE A 49 32.18 -11.28 -38.48
CA ILE A 49 32.05 -10.25 -37.46
C ILE A 49 30.86 -9.33 -37.79
N ARG A 50 30.63 -9.01 -39.07
CA ARG A 50 29.54 -8.12 -39.50
C ARG A 50 28.15 -8.75 -39.38
N THR A 51 28.01 -10.04 -39.67
CA THR A 51 26.73 -10.76 -39.55
C THR A 51 26.35 -11.00 -38.08
N SER A 52 27.32 -11.31 -37.22
CA SER A 52 27.10 -11.48 -35.78
C SER A 52 26.76 -10.15 -35.07
N LEU A 53 27.40 -9.03 -35.43
CA LEU A 53 27.04 -7.70 -34.90
C LEU A 53 25.63 -7.27 -35.35
N SER A 54 25.27 -7.50 -36.61
CA SER A 54 23.94 -7.16 -37.14
C SER A 54 22.82 -7.97 -36.45
N SER A 55 23.04 -9.27 -36.24
CA SER A 55 22.12 -10.15 -35.51
C SER A 55 21.97 -9.75 -34.03
N ALA A 56 23.08 -9.44 -33.36
CA ALA A 56 23.07 -8.97 -31.97
C ALA A 56 22.38 -7.60 -31.81
N GLN A 57 22.62 -6.66 -32.72
CA GLN A 57 21.96 -5.35 -32.73
C GLN A 57 20.45 -5.46 -32.98
N SER A 58 20.00 -6.38 -33.83
CA SER A 58 18.58 -6.67 -34.04
C SER A 58 17.92 -7.21 -32.77
N THR A 59 18.59 -8.13 -32.07
CA THR A 59 18.04 -8.75 -30.85
C THR A 59 17.95 -7.75 -29.70
N ILE A 60 18.92 -6.82 -29.58
CA ILE A 60 18.89 -5.73 -28.60
C ILE A 60 17.76 -4.74 -28.92
N LYS A 61 17.57 -4.37 -30.19
CA LYS A 61 16.45 -3.50 -30.60
C LYS A 61 15.10 -4.17 -30.33
N HIS A 62 14.94 -5.44 -30.66
CA HIS A 62 13.70 -6.19 -30.37
C HIS A 62 13.45 -6.35 -28.88
N ARG A 63 14.48 -6.56 -28.04
CA ARG A 63 14.34 -6.58 -26.58
C ARG A 63 14.00 -5.22 -26.01
N LEU A 64 14.65 -4.14 -26.46
CA LEU A 64 14.32 -2.78 -26.03
C LEU A 64 12.90 -2.37 -26.44
N LEU A 65 12.46 -2.73 -27.65
CA LEU A 65 11.08 -2.53 -28.10
C LEU A 65 10.10 -3.41 -27.33
N ALA A 66 10.45 -4.66 -27.00
CA ALA A 66 9.63 -5.53 -26.15
C ALA A 66 9.51 -5.00 -24.71
N MET A 67 10.59 -4.46 -24.14
CA MET A 67 10.58 -3.81 -22.82
C MET A 67 9.80 -2.48 -22.84
N ALA A 68 9.90 -1.69 -23.91
CA ALA A 68 9.10 -0.49 -24.12
C ALA A 68 7.61 -0.78 -24.42
N SER A 69 7.31 -1.99 -24.94
CA SER A 69 5.96 -2.50 -25.18
C SER A 69 5.29 -3.06 -23.92
N ILE A 70 5.99 -3.13 -22.78
CA ILE A 70 5.37 -3.30 -21.46
C ILE A 70 4.74 -1.97 -21.02
N ARG A 71 3.90 -1.37 -21.88
CA ARG A 71 2.85 -0.47 -21.41
C ARG A 71 1.88 -1.36 -20.64
N LYS A 72 2.06 -1.40 -19.30
CA LYS A 72 1.09 -2.01 -18.39
C LYS A 72 -0.28 -1.50 -18.79
N ARG A 73 -1.15 -2.41 -19.27
CA ARG A 73 -2.54 -2.06 -19.60
C ARG A 73 -3.11 -1.29 -18.40
N PRO A 74 -3.76 -0.13 -18.62
CA PRO A 74 -4.28 0.66 -17.52
C PRO A 74 -5.29 -0.19 -16.74
N ASN A 75 -4.99 -0.46 -15.47
CA ASN A 75 -5.89 -1.21 -14.60
C ASN A 75 -7.10 -0.31 -14.30
N THR A 76 -8.20 -0.53 -15.01
CA THR A 76 -9.43 0.26 -14.90
C THR A 76 -10.02 0.19 -13.49
N GLN A 77 -9.94 -0.95 -12.81
CA GLN A 77 -10.40 -1.11 -11.42
C GLN A 77 -9.62 -0.21 -10.47
N LEU A 78 -8.29 -0.17 -10.61
CA LEU A 78 -7.44 0.72 -9.81
C LEU A 78 -7.75 2.20 -10.11
N GLN A 79 -7.90 2.58 -11.38
CA GLN A 79 -8.24 3.95 -11.76
C GLN A 79 -9.61 4.38 -11.24
N ASN A 80 -10.61 3.50 -11.33
CA ASN A 80 -11.94 3.74 -10.76
C ASN A 80 -11.86 3.90 -9.25
N LYS A 81 -11.06 3.07 -8.57
CA LYS A 81 -10.86 3.19 -7.12
C LYS A 81 -10.16 4.49 -6.75
N ILE A 82 -9.11 4.88 -7.45
CA ILE A 82 -8.40 6.16 -7.23
C ILE A 82 -9.37 7.33 -7.44
N SER A 83 -10.20 7.29 -8.49
CA SER A 83 -11.21 8.30 -8.75
C SER A 83 -12.23 8.38 -7.62
N GLN A 84 -12.70 7.23 -7.12
CA GLN A 84 -13.57 7.16 -5.94
C GLN A 84 -12.89 7.77 -4.69
N MET A 85 -11.62 7.42 -4.44
CA MET A 85 -10.85 7.93 -3.31
C MET A 85 -10.60 9.44 -3.36
N ARG A 86 -10.61 10.04 -4.56
CA ARG A 86 -10.46 11.48 -4.80
C ARG A 86 -11.74 12.29 -4.61
N LEU A 87 -12.91 11.65 -4.46
CA LEU A 87 -14.17 12.36 -4.24
C LEU A 87 -14.05 13.28 -3.02
N LYS A 88 -14.41 14.56 -3.21
CA LYS A 88 -14.37 15.58 -2.16
C LYS A 88 -15.58 15.42 -1.24
N LEU A 89 -15.35 15.58 0.05
CA LEU A 89 -16.41 15.56 1.06
C LEU A 89 -16.70 16.99 1.50
N ALA A 90 -17.99 17.36 1.54
CA ALA A 90 -18.41 18.65 2.07
C ALA A 90 -18.31 18.65 3.61
N PRO A 91 -17.79 19.71 4.23
CA PRO A 91 -17.71 19.81 5.68
C PRO A 91 -19.09 20.00 6.34
N ILE A 92 -19.29 19.34 7.47
CA ILE A 92 -20.37 19.69 8.41
C ILE A 92 -19.88 20.81 9.30
N TYR A 93 -20.73 21.81 9.52
CA TYR A 93 -20.44 22.92 10.42
C TYR A 93 -20.90 22.60 11.85
N PRO A 94 -20.12 22.98 12.87
CA PRO A 94 -20.53 22.84 14.26
C PRO A 94 -21.70 23.80 14.58
N LEU A 95 -22.53 23.40 15.54
CA LEU A 95 -23.60 24.22 16.09
C LEU A 95 -23.15 24.84 17.43
N PRO A 96 -23.61 26.06 17.78
CA PRO A 96 -24.48 26.93 16.97
C PRO A 96 -23.75 27.64 15.83
N SER A 97 -22.42 27.82 15.91
CA SER A 97 -21.60 28.34 14.81
C SER A 97 -20.12 27.99 15.02
N GLY A 98 -19.33 28.02 13.95
CA GLY A 98 -17.87 27.83 13.98
C GLY A 98 -17.32 27.28 12.67
N PRO A 99 -15.99 27.28 12.46
CA PRO A 99 -15.38 26.62 11.32
C PRO A 99 -15.52 25.09 11.44
N PRO A 100 -15.42 24.33 10.33
CA PRO A 100 -15.32 22.88 10.41
C PRO A 100 -14.08 22.45 11.19
N HIS A 101 -14.16 21.31 11.88
CA HIS A 101 -13.02 20.76 12.62
C HIS A 101 -11.78 20.61 11.70
N PRO A 102 -10.56 20.95 12.15
CA PRO A 102 -9.36 20.91 11.30
C PRO A 102 -9.04 19.53 10.72
N ALA A 103 -9.37 18.46 11.46
CA ALA A 103 -9.22 17.07 11.01
C ALA A 103 -10.39 16.55 10.17
N TYR A 104 -11.36 17.39 9.77
CA TYR A 104 -12.46 16.95 8.93
C TYR A 104 -11.93 16.43 7.58
N PRO A 105 -12.36 15.24 7.13
CA PRO A 105 -11.80 14.64 5.92
C PRO A 105 -12.20 15.44 4.68
N LYS A 106 -11.21 15.90 3.91
CA LYS A 106 -11.44 16.66 2.67
C LYS A 106 -11.84 15.78 1.49
N THR A 107 -11.45 14.51 1.51
CA THR A 107 -11.76 13.52 0.48
C THR A 107 -12.12 12.18 1.09
N LEU A 108 -12.70 11.27 0.30
CA LEU A 108 -13.02 9.92 0.74
C LEU A 108 -11.77 9.15 1.19
N LEU A 109 -10.62 9.36 0.53
CA LEU A 109 -9.34 8.81 1.00
C LEU A 109 -8.99 9.27 2.42
N HIS A 110 -9.07 10.59 2.68
CA HIS A 110 -8.76 11.14 4.00
C HIS A 110 -9.67 10.53 5.08
N TYR A 111 -10.95 10.31 4.78
CA TYR A 111 -11.88 9.64 5.69
C TYR A 111 -11.40 8.23 6.07
N TRP A 112 -10.92 7.43 5.12
CA TRP A 112 -10.41 6.08 5.38
C TRP A 112 -9.10 6.08 6.19
N LEU A 113 -8.36 7.19 6.15
CA LEU A 113 -7.10 7.38 6.88
C LEU A 113 -7.30 7.99 8.27
N LEU A 114 -8.54 8.30 8.69
CA LEU A 114 -8.80 8.82 10.03
C LEU A 114 -8.37 7.82 11.10
N THR A 115 -7.61 8.33 12.08
CA THR A 115 -7.19 7.60 13.26
C THR A 115 -8.29 7.57 14.31
N GLU A 116 -8.13 6.70 15.30
CA GLU A 116 -9.08 6.59 16.40
C GLU A 116 -9.21 7.92 17.19
N SER A 117 -8.08 8.53 17.53
CA SER A 117 -8.05 9.80 18.26
C SER A 117 -8.66 10.96 17.48
N GLN A 118 -8.48 10.99 16.16
CA GLN A 118 -9.13 11.98 15.29
C GLN A 118 -10.66 11.82 15.29
N LEU A 119 -11.14 10.58 15.27
CA LEU A 119 -12.58 10.29 15.35
C LEU A 119 -13.16 10.68 16.71
N ASP A 120 -12.46 10.42 17.82
CA ASP A 120 -12.88 10.86 19.15
C ASP A 120 -12.96 12.39 19.25
N ALA A 121 -11.95 13.10 18.73
CA ALA A 121 -11.94 14.56 18.68
C ALA A 121 -13.10 15.12 17.84
N LEU A 122 -13.40 14.50 16.69
CA LEU A 122 -14.53 14.86 15.85
C LEU A 122 -15.87 14.64 16.59
N ALA A 123 -16.05 13.51 17.25
CA ALA A 123 -17.26 13.21 18.00
C ALA A 123 -17.48 14.22 19.15
N GLN A 124 -16.40 14.60 19.84
CA GLN A 124 -16.46 15.63 20.88
C GLN A 124 -16.86 16.99 20.29
N TYR A 125 -16.24 17.38 19.18
CA TYR A 125 -16.44 18.67 18.52
C TYR A 125 -17.88 18.87 18.02
N TYR A 126 -18.51 17.82 17.49
CA TYR A 126 -19.90 17.86 17.02
C TYR A 126 -20.93 17.47 18.10
N HIS A 127 -20.56 17.60 19.38
CA HIS A 127 -21.46 17.35 20.52
C HIS A 127 -22.06 15.93 20.58
N GLN A 128 -21.43 14.94 19.92
CA GLN A 128 -22.00 13.60 19.79
C GLN A 128 -21.71 12.70 21.00
N ILE A 129 -20.79 13.12 21.87
CA ILE A 129 -20.38 12.36 23.05
C ILE A 129 -21.29 12.61 24.25
N SER A 130 -21.77 13.84 24.45
CA SER A 130 -22.51 14.22 25.67
C SER A 130 -24.02 14.06 25.47
N PRO A 131 -24.70 13.09 26.11
CA PRO A 131 -26.12 12.83 25.88
C PRO A 131 -27.06 13.95 26.31
N GLY A 132 -26.65 14.84 27.23
CA GLY A 132 -27.43 16.00 27.67
C GLY A 132 -27.19 17.29 26.89
N ASN A 133 -26.35 17.28 25.84
CA ASN A 133 -26.07 18.50 25.09
C ASN A 133 -27.23 18.83 24.12
N PRO A 134 -27.82 20.04 24.16
CA PRO A 134 -28.98 20.38 23.34
C PRO A 134 -28.70 20.39 21.83
N TRP A 135 -27.44 20.58 21.42
CA TRP A 135 -27.05 20.62 20.00
C TRP A 135 -26.93 19.23 19.38
N ARG A 136 -26.77 18.18 20.19
CA ARG A 136 -26.56 16.80 19.71
C ARG A 136 -27.66 16.36 18.75
N LEU A 137 -28.92 16.64 19.10
CA LEU A 137 -30.11 16.26 18.34
C LEU A 137 -30.45 17.19 17.18
N GLN A 138 -29.74 18.32 17.05
CA GLN A 138 -29.97 19.29 15.97
C GLN A 138 -29.16 18.98 14.70
N TYR A 139 -28.23 18.03 14.78
CA TYR A 139 -27.56 17.50 13.59
C TYR A 139 -28.48 16.56 12.80
N PRO A 140 -28.34 16.46 11.46
CA PRO A 140 -29.17 15.58 10.64
C PRO A 140 -29.15 14.10 11.03
N ALA A 141 -28.07 13.66 11.70
CA ALA A 141 -27.93 12.32 12.22
C ALA A 141 -27.17 12.37 13.57
N CYS A 142 -27.46 11.41 14.45
CA CYS A 142 -26.69 11.18 15.67
C CYS A 142 -25.68 10.05 15.44
N MET A 143 -24.46 10.20 15.98
CA MET A 143 -23.47 9.11 15.95
C MET A 143 -23.82 7.99 16.94
N ASN A 144 -24.59 8.26 18.00
CA ASN A 144 -24.81 7.35 19.14
C ASN A 144 -23.49 6.90 19.80
N TRP A 145 -22.60 7.85 20.09
CA TRP A 145 -21.27 7.62 20.64
C TRP A 145 -21.30 7.11 22.08
N ASP A 146 -21.37 5.79 22.24
CA ASP A 146 -21.36 5.11 23.54
C ASP A 146 -19.92 4.98 24.06
N ARG A 147 -19.58 5.77 25.09
CA ARG A 147 -18.24 5.76 25.69
C ARG A 147 -17.88 4.43 26.34
N ASP A 148 -18.85 3.72 26.91
CA ASP A 148 -18.61 2.50 27.66
C ASP A 148 -18.42 1.30 26.73
N PHE A 149 -19.12 1.30 25.60
CA PHE A 149 -18.92 0.31 24.54
C PHE A 149 -17.62 0.56 23.77
N LEU A 150 -17.28 1.83 23.53
CA LEU A 150 -16.10 2.24 22.77
C LEU A 150 -14.88 2.53 23.67
N ALA A 151 -14.90 2.10 24.93
CA ALA A 151 -13.81 2.34 25.86
C ALA A 151 -12.54 1.58 25.45
N VAL A 152 -11.38 2.19 25.71
CA VAL A 152 -10.10 1.50 25.62
C VAL A 152 -9.91 0.66 26.89
N PRO A 153 -9.60 -0.64 26.79
CA PRO A 153 -9.32 -1.45 27.97
C PRO A 153 -8.12 -0.88 28.73
N HIS A 154 -8.27 -0.66 30.04
CA HIS A 154 -7.21 -0.12 30.88
C HIS A 154 -6.63 -1.19 31.83
N SER A 155 -5.43 -0.95 32.36
CA SER A 155 -4.69 -1.92 33.19
C SER A 155 -5.42 -2.32 34.48
N SER A 156 -6.22 -1.43 35.07
CA SER A 156 -7.01 -1.74 36.28
C SER A 156 -8.27 -2.58 36.02
N MET A 157 -8.59 -2.92 34.76
CA MET A 157 -9.69 -3.85 34.46
C MET A 157 -9.23 -5.28 34.69
N GLY A 158 -10.13 -6.11 35.20
CA GLY A 158 -9.92 -7.55 35.29
C GLY A 158 -9.62 -8.15 33.91
N GLU A 159 -8.89 -9.26 33.88
CA GLU A 159 -8.51 -9.90 32.61
C GLU A 159 -9.73 -10.32 31.78
N GLU A 160 -10.78 -10.82 32.45
CA GLU A 160 -12.05 -11.19 31.82
C GLU A 160 -12.79 -9.97 31.25
N GLU A 161 -12.77 -8.83 31.95
CA GLU A 161 -13.36 -7.57 31.47
C GLU A 161 -12.61 -7.05 30.24
N ARG A 162 -11.27 -7.07 30.25
CA ARG A 162 -10.44 -6.67 29.09
C ARG A 162 -10.67 -7.57 27.89
N ARG A 163 -10.84 -8.88 28.08
CA ARG A 163 -11.15 -9.83 27.00
C ARG A 163 -12.54 -9.61 26.41
N ALA A 164 -13.46 -9.00 27.18
CA ALA A 164 -14.78 -8.65 26.69
C ALA A 164 -14.81 -7.31 25.92
N CYS A 165 -13.77 -6.47 26.03
CA CYS A 165 -13.65 -5.23 25.27
C CYS A 165 -13.34 -5.49 23.78
N LEU A 166 -13.68 -4.51 22.94
CA LEU A 166 -13.35 -4.52 21.51
C LEU A 166 -11.85 -4.43 21.26
N SER A 167 -11.38 -5.10 20.21
CA SER A 167 -10.02 -4.90 19.70
C SER A 167 -9.85 -3.45 19.19
N PRO A 168 -8.60 -2.93 19.10
CA PRO A 168 -8.34 -1.62 18.50
C PRO A 168 -8.91 -1.47 17.08
N GLU A 169 -8.80 -2.51 16.26
CA GLU A 169 -9.26 -2.53 14.87
C GLU A 169 -10.79 -2.53 14.79
N GLU A 170 -11.45 -3.33 15.63
CA GLU A 170 -12.92 -3.37 15.72
C GLU A 170 -13.47 -2.01 16.15
N ARG A 171 -12.88 -1.43 17.21
CA ARG A 171 -13.27 -0.12 17.74
C ARG A 171 -13.07 0.98 16.70
N LEU A 172 -11.95 1.00 15.98
CA LEU A 172 -11.70 1.94 14.90
C LEU A 172 -12.73 1.79 13.77
N ALA A 173 -13.04 0.56 13.35
CA ALA A 173 -14.02 0.30 12.29
C ALA A 173 -15.43 0.78 12.68
N ILE A 174 -15.84 0.55 13.93
CA ILE A 174 -17.12 1.02 14.48
C ILE A 174 -17.17 2.54 14.51
N LYS A 175 -16.17 3.18 15.14
CA LYS A 175 -16.07 4.65 15.22
C LYS A 175 -16.11 5.30 13.84
N ARG A 176 -15.38 4.73 12.87
CA ARG A 176 -15.36 5.21 11.49
C ARG A 176 -16.74 5.10 10.84
N ARG A 177 -17.46 3.97 10.96
CA ARG A 177 -18.84 3.84 10.44
C ARG A 177 -19.79 4.85 11.07
N MET A 178 -19.74 5.02 12.39
CA MET A 178 -20.60 5.97 13.10
C MET A 178 -20.38 7.39 12.58
N PHE A 179 -19.12 7.79 12.40
CA PHE A 179 -18.78 9.07 11.79
C PHE A 179 -19.22 9.15 10.31
N GLY A 180 -18.99 8.10 9.53
CA GLY A 180 -19.41 8.01 8.12
C GLY A 180 -20.92 8.20 7.95
N LYS A 181 -21.72 7.54 8.79
CA LYS A 181 -23.18 7.71 8.83
C LYS A 181 -23.58 9.14 9.22
N PHE A 182 -22.88 9.73 10.19
CA PHE A 182 -23.11 11.11 10.62
C PHE A 182 -22.89 12.13 9.50
N ILE A 183 -21.85 11.94 8.68
CA ILE A 183 -21.57 12.81 7.53
C ILE A 183 -22.33 12.42 6.25
N GLY A 184 -23.24 11.42 6.32
CA GLY A 184 -24.10 11.03 5.21
C GLY A 184 -23.46 10.10 4.16
N LEU A 185 -22.39 9.38 4.50
CA LEU A 185 -21.82 8.36 3.61
C LEU A 185 -22.72 7.11 3.55
N ARG A 186 -22.87 6.56 2.34
CA ARG A 186 -23.55 5.28 2.07
C ARG A 186 -22.64 4.10 2.42
N GLY A 187 -23.22 2.96 2.79
CA GLY A 187 -22.43 1.77 3.11
C GLY A 187 -21.82 1.81 4.52
N CYS A 188 -22.32 2.68 5.39
CA CYS A 188 -21.89 2.85 6.78
C CYS A 188 -22.94 2.33 7.78
N GLU A 189 -23.82 1.45 7.33
CA GLU A 189 -24.85 0.81 8.15
C GLU A 189 -24.19 -0.13 9.19
N THR A 190 -24.81 -0.22 10.37
CA THR A 190 -24.34 -1.11 11.45
C THR A 190 -24.60 -2.57 11.03
N PRO A 191 -23.56 -3.40 10.84
CA PRO A 191 -23.74 -4.79 10.46
C PRO A 191 -24.32 -5.61 11.62
N MET A 192 -25.06 -6.68 11.32
CA MET A 192 -25.68 -7.55 12.32
C MET A 192 -24.67 -8.12 13.32
N ILE A 193 -23.46 -8.47 12.87
CA ILE A 193 -22.39 -8.97 13.75
C ILE A 193 -22.06 -7.98 14.87
N GLU A 194 -22.05 -6.67 14.58
CA GLU A 194 -21.82 -5.65 15.61
C GLU A 194 -23.00 -5.58 16.60
N VAL A 195 -24.23 -5.72 16.11
CA VAL A 195 -25.43 -5.76 16.97
C VAL A 195 -25.36 -6.96 17.92
N GLU A 196 -25.01 -8.14 17.42
CA GLU A 196 -24.80 -9.34 18.23
C GLU A 196 -23.68 -9.15 19.26
N GLN A 197 -22.57 -8.52 18.89
CA GLN A 197 -21.48 -8.21 19.80
C GLN A 197 -21.94 -7.28 20.94
N ARG A 198 -22.74 -6.24 20.63
CA ARG A 198 -23.32 -5.35 21.65
C ARG A 198 -24.23 -6.12 22.61
N VAL A 199 -25.11 -6.98 22.10
CA VAL A 199 -26.01 -7.80 22.93
C VAL A 199 -25.20 -8.72 23.85
N LYS A 200 -24.21 -9.45 23.31
CA LYS A 200 -23.34 -10.34 24.11
C LYS A 200 -22.58 -9.59 25.19
N LEU A 201 -22.10 -8.38 24.90
CA LEU A 201 -21.39 -7.55 25.87
C LEU A 201 -22.33 -7.08 26.99
N LEU A 202 -23.57 -6.71 26.67
CA LEU A 202 -24.59 -6.37 27.65
C LEU A 202 -24.96 -7.56 28.53
N GLU A 203 -25.16 -8.75 27.97
CA GLU A 203 -25.43 -9.98 28.71
C GLU A 203 -24.32 -10.30 29.71
N ARG A 204 -23.04 -10.18 29.30
CA ARG A 204 -21.90 -10.37 30.21
C ARG A 204 -21.88 -9.34 31.32
N LYS A 205 -22.10 -8.06 31.01
CA LYS A 205 -22.16 -6.99 32.01
C LYS A 205 -23.28 -7.24 33.03
N LEU A 206 -24.46 -7.65 32.57
CA LEU A 206 -25.59 -8.02 33.44
C LEU A 206 -25.24 -9.20 34.34
N LYS A 207 -24.64 -10.27 33.80
CA LYS A 207 -24.20 -11.42 34.59
C LYS A 207 -23.23 -11.03 35.69
N LEU A 208 -22.21 -10.22 35.37
CA LEU A 208 -21.23 -9.73 36.34
C LEU A 208 -21.87 -8.84 37.42
N ALA A 209 -22.80 -7.95 37.03
CA ALA A 209 -23.54 -7.12 37.97
C ALA A 209 -24.38 -7.96 38.94
N THR A 210 -25.09 -8.97 38.44
CA THR A 210 -25.86 -9.92 39.26
C THR A 210 -24.96 -10.69 40.22
N THR A 211 -23.82 -11.22 39.76
CA THR A 211 -22.87 -11.92 40.64
C THR A 211 -22.26 -11.00 41.71
N ARG A 212 -21.99 -9.73 41.37
CA ARG A 212 -21.55 -8.74 42.36
C ARG A 212 -22.65 -8.45 43.39
N ALA A 213 -23.89 -8.31 42.95
CA ALA A 213 -25.04 -8.05 43.81
C ALA A 213 -25.30 -9.20 44.80
N THR A 214 -25.20 -10.46 44.35
CA THR A 214 -25.41 -11.64 45.21
C THR A 214 -24.25 -11.91 46.17
N LYS A 215 -23.08 -11.33 45.94
CA LYS A 215 -21.88 -11.52 46.78
C LYS A 215 -21.79 -10.53 47.95
N TRP A 216 -22.67 -9.54 48.05
CA TRP A 216 -22.73 -8.67 49.23
C TRP A 216 -23.14 -9.50 50.46
N PRO A 217 -22.35 -9.51 51.55
CA PRO A 217 -22.80 -10.09 52.79
C PRO A 217 -24.01 -9.28 53.24
N SER A 218 -25.15 -9.93 53.41
CA SER A 218 -26.26 -9.41 54.18
C SER A 218 -25.76 -9.22 55.61
N TYR A 219 -25.23 -8.03 55.91
CA TYR A 219 -24.99 -7.60 57.29
C TYR A 219 -26.35 -7.19 57.87
N PHE A 220 -27.14 -8.19 58.24
CA PHE A 220 -28.28 -8.08 59.13
C PHE A 220 -28.17 -9.18 60.17
#